data_AF-A0A9X8VIV1-F1
#
_entry.id   AF-A0A9X8VIV1-F1
#
_cell.length_a   1.000
_cell.length_b   1.000
_cell.length_c   1.000
_cell.angle_alpha   90.00
_cell.angle_beta   90.00
_cell.angle_gamma   90.00
#
_symmetry.space_group_name_H-M   'P 1'
#
loop_
_entity.id
_entity.type
_entity.pdbx_description
1 polymer ?
#
loop_
_entity_poly.entity_id
_entity_poly.type
_entity_poly.pdbx_seq_one_letter_code
_entity_poly.pdbx_strand_id
1 'polypeptide(L)'
;MNGSAPSSSVLADLLAGNPTTASVVAKVINDVLSYSGFDSTLLTAQSNFEAQVEKTLFPVATAASSAGAADVQGVFHVVGLTQTQDGITYWGTVLAQGGKTLAAVAQTFVNNSPLKTLSDSDFINAIFQNSYERAPTSAESSSYLALLSGGSTRGDVVAQVIAALKGTVAAGDTTAQQHFQAATHVWQPGE
;
A
#
# COMPACT_ATOMS: atom_id res chain seq x y z
N MET A 1 -21.93 23.81 5.41
CA MET A 1 -21.86 24.92 4.45
C MET A 1 -20.39 25.21 4.24
N ASN A 2 -19.75 24.59 3.25
CA ASN A 2 -18.29 24.66 3.11
C ASN A 2 -17.94 25.48 1.87
N GLY A 3 -17.28 26.61 2.10
CA GLY A 3 -16.79 27.53 1.07
C GLY A 3 -16.94 28.97 1.51
N SER A 4 -15.89 29.54 2.10
CA SER A 4 -15.78 31.00 2.23
C SER A 4 -15.59 31.60 0.84
N ALA A 5 -16.22 32.75 0.56
CA ALA A 5 -16.01 33.44 -0.71
C ALA A 5 -14.51 33.79 -0.87
N PRO A 6 -13.91 33.55 -2.05
CA PRO A 6 -12.51 33.92 -2.30
C PRO A 6 -12.34 35.43 -2.14
N SER A 7 -11.17 35.85 -1.66
CA SER A 7 -10.86 37.27 -1.59
C SER A 7 -10.89 37.91 -2.98
N SER A 8 -11.12 39.21 -3.03
CA SER A 8 -11.10 39.99 -4.28
C SER A 8 -9.77 39.90 -5.02
N SER A 9 -8.65 39.69 -4.31
CA SER A 9 -7.33 39.46 -4.92
C SER A 9 -7.23 38.09 -5.60
N VAL A 10 -7.69 37.02 -4.93
CA VAL A 10 -7.70 35.66 -5.49
C VAL A 10 -8.61 35.59 -6.72
N LEU A 11 -9.76 36.26 -6.68
CA LEU A 11 -10.67 36.34 -7.82
C LEU A 11 -10.05 37.10 -9.01
N ALA A 12 -9.35 38.21 -8.73
CA ALA A 12 -8.65 38.97 -9.77
C ALA A 12 -7.51 38.16 -10.43
N ASP A 13 -6.75 37.42 -9.64
CA ASP A 13 -5.67 36.55 -10.14
C ASP A 13 -6.21 35.37 -10.96
N LEU A 14 -7.35 34.80 -10.57
CA LEU A 14 -8.02 33.71 -11.31
C LEU A 14 -8.67 34.18 -12.62
N LEU A 15 -9.04 35.46 -12.73
CA LEU A 15 -9.67 36.05 -13.92
C LEU A 15 -8.69 36.81 -14.82
N ALA A 16 -7.42 36.89 -14.41
CA ALA A 16 -6.40 37.60 -15.17
C ALA A 16 -6.22 36.97 -16.57
N GLY A 17 -6.27 37.80 -17.62
CA GLY A 17 -5.97 37.38 -18.99
C GLY A 17 -7.10 36.69 -19.77
N ASN A 18 -8.37 36.87 -19.37
CA ASN A 18 -9.55 36.21 -19.99
C ASN A 18 -9.44 34.67 -20.05
N PRO A 19 -9.20 34.00 -18.92
CA PRO A 19 -8.99 32.55 -18.92
C PRO A 19 -10.28 31.80 -19.21
N THR A 20 -10.15 30.59 -19.73
CA THR A 20 -11.26 29.63 -19.82
C THR A 20 -11.48 28.96 -18.47
N THR A 21 -12.68 28.45 -18.22
CA THR A 21 -12.96 27.63 -17.04
C THR A 21 -11.97 26.47 -16.89
N ALA A 22 -11.57 25.83 -17.99
CA ALA A 22 -10.58 24.75 -17.98
C ALA A 22 -9.20 25.22 -17.50
N SER A 23 -8.72 26.38 -17.98
CA SER A 23 -7.44 26.94 -17.52
C SER A 23 -7.47 27.40 -16.07
N VAL A 24 -8.61 27.92 -15.59
CA VAL A 24 -8.79 28.30 -14.18
C VAL A 24 -8.73 27.05 -13.30
N VAL A 25 -9.44 25.98 -13.67
CA VAL A 25 -9.43 24.70 -12.95
C VAL A 25 -8.03 24.09 -12.93
N ALA A 26 -7.34 24.06 -14.07
CA ALA A 26 -5.97 23.55 -14.15
C ALA A 26 -4.99 24.35 -13.27
N LYS A 27 -5.14 25.68 -13.23
CA LYS A 27 -4.33 26.54 -12.36
C LYS A 27 -4.58 26.22 -10.88
N VAL A 28 -5.84 26.12 -10.46
CA VAL A 28 -6.17 25.79 -9.07
C VAL A 28 -5.63 24.42 -8.67
N ILE A 29 -5.75 23.41 -9.54
CA ILE A 29 -5.20 22.07 -9.29
C ILE A 29 -3.67 22.13 -9.17
N ASN A 30 -2.98 22.82 -10.09
CA ASN A 30 -1.54 22.97 -10.04
C ASN A 30 -1.07 23.74 -8.81
N ASP A 31 -1.79 24.79 -8.41
CA ASP A 31 -1.47 25.59 -7.22
C ASP A 31 -1.63 24.76 -5.93
N VAL A 32 -2.61 23.86 -5.88
CA VAL A 32 -2.80 22.91 -4.76
C VAL A 32 -1.72 21.83 -4.77
N LEU A 33 -1.40 21.25 -5.93
CA LEU A 33 -0.42 20.17 -6.07
C LEU A 33 1.02 20.63 -5.85
N SER A 34 1.38 21.83 -6.32
CA SER A 34 2.73 22.39 -6.21
C SER A 34 2.95 23.24 -4.96
N TYR A 35 1.98 23.26 -4.04
CA TYR A 35 2.08 24.02 -2.81
C TYR A 35 3.24 23.51 -1.94
N SER A 36 4.11 24.44 -1.52
CA SER A 36 5.31 24.16 -0.70
C SER A 36 5.49 25.14 0.47
N GLY A 37 4.44 25.89 0.82
CA GLY A 37 4.44 26.82 1.95
C GLY A 37 3.94 26.21 3.26
N PHE A 38 3.60 27.06 4.23
CA PHE A 38 3.18 26.66 5.58
C PHE A 38 1.70 26.93 5.90
N ASP A 39 0.89 27.35 4.91
CA ASP A 39 -0.55 27.56 5.08
C ASP A 39 -1.25 26.23 5.35
N SER A 40 -1.73 26.06 6.58
CA SER A 40 -2.36 24.81 7.03
C SER A 40 -3.61 24.44 6.22
N THR A 41 -4.31 25.43 5.66
CA THR A 41 -5.53 25.23 4.87
C THR A 41 -5.17 24.65 3.50
N LEU A 42 -4.12 25.17 2.86
CA LEU A 42 -3.65 24.67 1.57
C LEU A 42 -2.95 23.31 1.68
N LEU A 43 -2.20 23.08 2.76
CA LEU A 43 -1.62 21.75 3.07
C LEU A 43 -2.71 20.70 3.28
N THR A 44 -3.79 21.06 3.98
CA THR A 44 -4.95 20.19 4.14
C THR A 44 -5.67 19.94 2.81
N ALA A 45 -5.79 20.96 1.96
CA ALA A 45 -6.40 20.81 0.63
C ALA A 45 -5.56 19.92 -0.30
N GLN A 46 -4.23 20.02 -0.25
CA GLN A 46 -3.29 19.15 -0.97
C GLN A 46 -3.45 17.70 -0.51
N SER A 47 -3.37 17.45 0.80
CA SER A 47 -3.55 16.11 1.38
C SER A 47 -4.93 15.51 1.04
N ASN A 48 -6.00 16.31 1.08
CA ASN A 48 -7.34 15.85 0.69
C ASN A 48 -7.44 15.50 -0.80
N PHE A 49 -6.78 16.27 -1.67
CA PHE A 49 -6.77 16.00 -3.10
C PHE A 49 -6.02 14.70 -3.40
N GLU A 50 -4.85 14.50 -2.79
CA GLU A 50 -4.06 13.26 -2.89
C GLU A 50 -4.87 12.05 -2.40
N ALA A 51 -5.50 12.14 -1.22
CA ALA A 51 -6.34 11.07 -0.69
C ALA A 51 -7.54 10.74 -1.61
N GLN A 52 -8.14 11.73 -2.27
CA GLN A 52 -9.23 11.48 -3.22
C GLN A 52 -8.73 10.82 -4.51
N VAL A 53 -7.58 11.24 -5.03
CA VAL A 53 -6.93 10.57 -6.17
C VAL A 53 -6.63 9.12 -5.79
N GLU A 54 -6.02 8.88 -4.63
CA GLU A 54 -5.73 7.54 -4.13
C GLU A 54 -6.99 6.70 -3.97
N LYS A 55 -8.07 7.20 -3.36
CA LYS A 55 -9.36 6.47 -3.28
C LYS A 55 -9.99 6.15 -4.63
N THR A 56 -9.86 7.04 -5.62
CA THR A 56 -10.38 6.77 -6.97
C THR A 56 -9.54 5.75 -7.72
N LEU A 57 -8.24 5.68 -7.41
CA LEU A 57 -7.32 4.68 -7.95
C LEU A 57 -7.38 3.35 -7.18
N PHE A 58 -7.79 3.37 -5.91
CA PHE A 58 -7.88 2.22 -5.00
C PHE A 58 -9.29 2.12 -4.35
N PRO A 59 -10.21 1.27 -4.88
CA PRO A 59 -11.55 1.16 -4.34
C PRO A 59 -11.63 0.47 -2.96
N VAL A 60 -12.47 1.07 -2.10
CA VAL A 60 -12.72 0.80 -0.67
C VAL A 60 -12.98 -0.69 -0.35
N ALA A 61 -12.35 -1.21 0.70
CA ALA A 61 -12.69 -2.51 1.27
C ALA A 61 -14.05 -2.43 1.99
N THR A 62 -14.92 -3.44 1.85
CA THR A 62 -16.16 -3.50 2.64
C THR A 62 -15.85 -3.66 4.14
N ALA A 63 -16.74 -3.21 5.03
CA ALA A 63 -16.53 -3.29 6.49
C ALA A 63 -16.22 -4.72 6.99
N ALA A 64 -16.73 -5.76 6.32
CA ALA A 64 -16.47 -7.17 6.63
C ALA A 64 -15.07 -7.66 6.24
N SER A 65 -14.43 -7.04 5.23
CA SER A 65 -13.06 -7.35 4.82
C SER A 65 -12.01 -6.52 5.55
N SER A 66 -12.40 -5.44 6.24
CA SER A 66 -11.48 -4.45 6.83
C SER A 66 -10.41 -5.04 7.77
N ALA A 67 -10.75 -6.05 8.58
CA ALA A 67 -9.80 -6.67 9.50
C ALA A 67 -8.74 -7.54 8.80
N GLY A 68 -9.10 -8.23 7.71
CA GLY A 68 -8.21 -9.13 6.97
C GLY A 68 -7.63 -8.53 5.68
N ALA A 69 -8.14 -7.38 5.22
CA ALA A 69 -7.75 -6.78 3.96
C ALA A 69 -6.27 -6.36 3.95
N ALA A 70 -5.81 -5.68 5.00
CA ALA A 70 -4.42 -5.25 5.13
C ALA A 70 -3.44 -6.45 5.10
N ASP A 71 -3.83 -7.57 5.72
CA ASP A 71 -3.06 -8.81 5.68
C ASP A 71 -2.97 -9.38 4.25
N VAL A 72 -4.08 -9.42 3.52
CA VAL A 72 -4.09 -9.90 2.13
C VAL A 72 -3.33 -8.97 1.20
N GLN A 73 -3.46 -7.65 1.36
CA GLN A 73 -2.64 -6.67 0.64
C GLN A 73 -1.15 -6.90 0.92
N GLY A 74 -0.79 -7.23 2.16
CA GLY A 74 0.56 -7.61 2.53
C GLY A 74 1.04 -8.88 1.82
N VAL A 75 0.17 -9.88 1.67
CA VAL A 75 0.47 -11.09 0.89
C VAL A 75 0.72 -10.75 -0.58
N PHE A 76 -0.14 -9.94 -1.21
CA PHE A 76 0.07 -9.50 -2.59
C PHE A 76 1.43 -8.79 -2.74
N HIS A 77 1.74 -7.87 -1.84
CA HIS A 77 2.98 -7.10 -1.87
C HIS A 77 4.21 -8.02 -1.74
N VAL A 78 4.29 -8.86 -0.70
CA VAL A 78 5.47 -9.72 -0.46
C VAL A 78 5.63 -10.80 -1.53
N VAL A 79 4.53 -11.35 -2.05
CA VAL A 79 4.58 -12.34 -3.14
C VAL A 79 4.92 -11.66 -4.48
N GLY A 80 4.79 -10.33 -4.59
CA GLY A 80 5.09 -9.57 -5.80
C GLY A 80 3.99 -9.70 -6.86
N LEU A 81 2.73 -9.78 -6.42
CA LEU A 81 1.56 -9.88 -7.28
C LEU A 81 0.80 -8.55 -7.32
N THR A 82 0.21 -8.24 -8.47
CA THR A 82 -0.73 -7.11 -8.59
C THR A 82 -1.94 -7.34 -7.70
N GLN A 83 -2.23 -6.39 -6.83
CA GLN A 83 -3.41 -6.42 -5.98
C GLN A 83 -4.69 -6.42 -6.81
N THR A 84 -5.63 -7.32 -6.47
CA THR A 84 -6.95 -7.36 -7.09
C THR A 84 -8.04 -7.22 -6.03
N GLN A 85 -9.06 -6.42 -6.32
CA GLN A 85 -10.12 -6.12 -5.36
C GLN A 85 -10.90 -7.39 -4.96
N ASP A 86 -11.18 -8.25 -5.94
CA ASP A 86 -11.87 -9.51 -5.69
C ASP A 86 -11.05 -10.42 -4.76
N GLY A 87 -9.72 -10.47 -4.97
CA GLY A 87 -8.80 -11.23 -4.14
C GLY A 87 -8.75 -10.70 -2.71
N ILE A 88 -8.60 -9.37 -2.55
CA ILE A 88 -8.57 -8.70 -1.23
C ILE A 88 -9.88 -8.93 -0.49
N THR A 89 -11.02 -8.75 -1.17
CA THR A 89 -12.36 -8.90 -0.55
C THR A 89 -12.60 -10.35 -0.13
N TYR A 90 -12.35 -11.31 -1.01
CA TYR A 90 -12.58 -12.73 -0.73
C TYR A 90 -11.66 -13.23 0.39
N TRP A 91 -10.35 -13.10 0.22
CA TRP A 91 -9.39 -13.62 1.20
C TRP A 91 -9.42 -12.83 2.50
N GLY A 92 -9.71 -11.52 2.45
CA GLY A 92 -9.87 -10.69 3.64
C GLY A 92 -11.06 -11.15 4.47
N THR A 93 -12.17 -11.53 3.82
CA THR A 93 -13.34 -12.13 4.49
C THR A 93 -12.99 -13.50 5.09
N VAL A 94 -12.26 -14.35 4.36
CA VAL A 94 -11.81 -15.67 4.86
C VAL A 94 -10.94 -15.54 6.11
N LEU A 95 -10.01 -14.56 6.13
CA LEU A 95 -9.19 -14.27 7.30
C LEU A 95 -10.01 -13.71 8.46
N ALA A 96 -10.88 -12.74 8.20
CA ALA A 96 -11.72 -12.09 9.23
C ALA A 96 -12.66 -13.08 9.93
N GLN A 97 -13.14 -14.10 9.21
CA GLN A 97 -13.99 -15.16 9.75
C GLN A 97 -13.21 -16.29 10.44
N GLY A 98 -11.87 -16.22 10.45
CA GLY A 98 -11.01 -17.28 11.00
C GLY A 98 -11.03 -18.59 10.20
N GLY A 99 -11.52 -18.56 8.96
CA GLY A 99 -11.61 -19.76 8.11
C GLY A 99 -10.25 -20.32 7.67
N LYS A 100 -9.21 -19.46 7.65
CA LYS A 100 -7.80 -19.83 7.42
C LYS A 100 -6.87 -18.90 8.20
N THR A 101 -5.66 -19.37 8.46
CA THR A 101 -4.56 -18.52 8.96
C THR A 101 -3.95 -17.71 7.81
N LEU A 102 -3.25 -16.61 8.15
CA LEU A 102 -2.49 -15.82 7.17
C LEU A 102 -1.48 -16.68 6.41
N ALA A 103 -0.75 -17.56 7.09
CA ALA A 103 0.21 -18.47 6.46
C ALA A 103 -0.45 -19.41 5.43
N ALA A 104 -1.66 -19.94 5.72
CA ALA A 104 -2.38 -20.79 4.78
C ALA A 104 -2.89 -20.01 3.55
N VAL A 105 -3.32 -18.76 3.73
CA VAL A 105 -3.67 -17.87 2.61
C VAL A 105 -2.42 -17.54 1.79
N ALA A 106 -1.33 -17.12 2.43
CA ALA A 106 -0.06 -16.85 1.77
C ALA A 106 0.48 -18.06 0.99
N GLN A 107 0.37 -19.27 1.54
CA GLN A 107 0.75 -20.49 0.84
C GLN A 107 -0.09 -20.71 -0.43
N THR A 108 -1.37 -20.36 -0.39
CA THR A 108 -2.25 -20.41 -1.57
C THR A 108 -1.76 -19.44 -2.66
N PHE A 109 -1.34 -18.24 -2.28
CA PHE A 109 -0.79 -17.26 -3.22
C PHE A 109 0.54 -17.72 -3.81
N VAL A 110 1.47 -18.21 -2.97
CA VAL A 110 2.74 -18.77 -3.43
C VAL A 110 2.49 -19.90 -4.43
N ASN A 111 1.57 -20.83 -4.13
CA ASN A 111 1.24 -21.96 -4.99
C ASN A 111 0.62 -21.56 -6.35
N ASN A 112 0.06 -20.36 -6.46
CA ASN A 112 -0.54 -19.84 -7.68
C ASN A 112 0.31 -18.74 -8.35
N SER A 113 1.57 -18.62 -7.95
CA SER A 113 2.52 -17.63 -8.47
C SER A 113 3.75 -18.32 -9.09
N PRO A 114 4.57 -17.58 -9.85
CA PRO A 114 5.88 -18.08 -10.30
C PRO A 114 6.80 -18.52 -9.15
N LEU A 115 6.56 -18.05 -7.92
CA LEU A 115 7.35 -18.41 -6.74
C LEU A 115 7.25 -19.89 -6.38
N LYS A 116 6.21 -20.62 -6.82
CA LYS A 116 6.02 -22.04 -6.49
C LYS A 116 7.19 -22.92 -6.95
N THR A 117 7.73 -22.65 -8.14
CA THR A 117 8.72 -23.52 -8.79
C THR A 117 10.16 -23.12 -8.51
N LEU A 118 10.37 -22.00 -7.82
CA LEU A 118 11.71 -21.53 -7.47
C LEU A 118 12.40 -22.45 -6.47
N SER A 119 13.73 -22.44 -6.43
CA SER A 119 14.48 -23.00 -5.30
C SER A 119 14.17 -22.21 -4.02
N ASP A 120 14.45 -22.77 -2.84
CA ASP A 120 14.21 -22.04 -1.59
C ASP A 120 15.05 -20.76 -1.49
N SER A 121 16.29 -20.79 -2.00
CA SER A 121 17.15 -19.61 -2.07
C SER A 121 16.58 -18.54 -3.00
N ASP A 122 16.12 -18.94 -4.19
CA ASP A 122 15.55 -18.00 -5.16
C ASP A 122 14.20 -17.44 -4.69
N PHE A 123 13.40 -18.27 -4.01
CA PHE A 123 12.17 -17.83 -3.36
C PHE A 123 12.45 -16.76 -2.31
N ILE A 124 13.43 -16.98 -1.42
CA ILE A 124 13.80 -16.00 -0.39
C ILE A 124 14.31 -14.71 -1.05
N ASN A 125 15.17 -14.81 -2.05
CA ASN A 125 15.65 -13.63 -2.79
C ASN A 125 14.50 -12.84 -3.43
N ALA A 126 13.56 -13.54 -4.06
CA ALA A 126 12.42 -12.91 -4.71
C ALA A 126 11.52 -12.16 -3.72
N ILE A 127 11.12 -12.81 -2.61
CA ILE A 127 10.28 -12.13 -1.62
C ILE A 127 11.01 -10.97 -0.95
N PHE A 128 12.33 -11.05 -0.76
CA PHE A 128 13.14 -9.93 -0.23
C PHE A 128 13.16 -8.76 -1.20
N GLN A 129 13.35 -9.02 -2.49
CA GLN A 129 13.31 -7.97 -3.50
C GLN A 129 11.93 -7.30 -3.59
N ASN A 130 10.85 -8.07 -3.40
CA ASN A 130 9.49 -7.54 -3.41
C ASN A 130 9.13 -6.76 -2.16
N SER A 131 9.77 -7.04 -1.01
CA SER A 131 9.30 -6.60 0.31
C SER A 131 10.24 -5.62 1.00
N TYR A 132 11.55 -5.86 0.93
CA TYR A 132 12.60 -4.98 1.46
C TYR A 132 13.31 -4.20 0.36
N GLU A 133 12.95 -4.42 -0.91
CA GLU A 133 13.53 -3.74 -2.08
C GLU A 133 15.05 -3.97 -2.25
N ARG A 134 15.57 -5.03 -1.63
CA ARG A 134 16.97 -5.42 -1.66
C ARG A 134 17.11 -6.94 -1.59
N ALA A 135 18.30 -7.43 -1.88
CA ALA A 135 18.68 -8.80 -1.56
C ALA A 135 18.75 -9.02 -0.03
N PRO A 136 18.48 -10.24 0.46
CA PRO A 136 18.73 -10.60 1.85
C PRO A 136 20.23 -10.57 2.15
N THR A 137 20.58 -10.19 3.37
CA THR A 137 21.91 -10.45 3.92
C THR A 137 22.13 -11.96 4.10
N SER A 138 23.39 -12.40 4.22
CA SER A 138 23.70 -13.82 4.45
C SER A 138 23.06 -14.37 5.73
N ALA A 139 22.93 -13.54 6.78
CA ALA A 139 22.29 -13.93 8.03
C ALA A 139 20.77 -14.11 7.86
N GLU A 140 20.09 -13.16 7.20
CA GLU A 140 18.66 -13.26 6.90
C GLU A 140 18.37 -14.47 6.02
N SER A 141 19.12 -14.65 4.93
CA SER A 141 18.96 -15.79 4.02
C SER A 141 19.13 -17.12 4.74
N SER A 142 20.19 -17.26 5.56
CA SER A 142 20.45 -18.48 6.34
C SER A 142 19.32 -18.77 7.34
N SER A 143 18.77 -17.73 7.98
CA SER A 143 17.65 -17.88 8.93
C SER A 143 16.39 -18.40 8.24
N TYR A 144 16.00 -17.81 7.10
CA TYR A 144 14.82 -18.26 6.37
C TYR A 144 14.98 -19.64 5.71
N LEU A 145 16.19 -19.96 5.23
CA LEU A 145 16.50 -21.32 4.75
C LEU A 145 16.40 -22.34 5.88
N ALA A 146 16.85 -22.01 7.09
CA ALA A 146 16.73 -22.89 8.24
C ALA A 146 15.25 -23.19 8.57
N LEU A 147 14.37 -22.18 8.50
CA LEU A 147 12.93 -22.36 8.71
C LEU A 147 12.32 -23.33 7.70
N LEU A 148 12.63 -23.17 6.41
CA LEU A 148 12.13 -24.05 5.34
C LEU A 148 12.67 -25.47 5.51
N SER A 149 13.96 -25.63 5.80
CA SER A 149 14.57 -26.94 6.06
C SER A 149 14.00 -27.62 7.31
N GLY A 150 13.55 -26.84 8.29
CA GLY A 150 12.89 -27.30 9.51
C GLY A 150 11.41 -27.64 9.34
N GLY A 151 10.86 -27.55 8.12
CA GLY A 151 9.49 -27.93 7.80
C GLY A 151 8.49 -26.77 7.76
N SER A 152 8.92 -25.51 7.90
CA SER A 152 8.05 -24.36 7.66
C SER A 152 7.64 -24.30 6.19
N THR A 153 6.42 -23.89 5.92
CA THR A 153 5.95 -23.67 4.54
C THR A 153 6.44 -22.32 4.01
N ARG A 154 6.39 -22.14 2.68
CA ARG A 154 6.68 -20.82 2.08
C ARG A 154 5.65 -19.78 2.51
N GLY A 155 4.41 -20.18 2.77
CA GLY A 155 3.39 -19.32 3.36
C GLY A 155 3.75 -18.84 4.77
N ASP A 156 4.39 -19.68 5.60
CA ASP A 156 4.87 -19.28 6.92
C ASP A 156 5.96 -18.21 6.82
N VAL A 157 6.87 -18.37 5.86
CA VAL A 157 7.94 -17.38 5.59
C VAL A 157 7.34 -16.05 5.14
N VAL A 158 6.38 -16.06 4.19
CA VAL A 158 5.68 -14.83 3.75
C VAL A 158 4.97 -14.15 4.93
N ALA A 159 4.25 -14.91 5.75
CA ALA A 159 3.56 -14.35 6.92
C ALA A 159 4.52 -13.71 7.92
N GLN A 160 5.71 -14.31 8.12
CA GLN A 160 6.76 -13.73 8.98
C GLN A 160 7.33 -12.43 8.40
N VAL A 161 7.56 -12.36 7.08
CA VAL A 161 8.02 -11.13 6.42
C VAL A 161 6.98 -10.01 6.55
N ILE A 162 5.70 -10.32 6.37
CA ILE A 162 4.59 -9.37 6.59
C ILE A 162 4.61 -8.85 8.04
N ALA A 163 4.74 -9.75 9.02
CA ALA A 163 4.78 -9.36 10.43
C ALA A 163 5.99 -8.48 10.75
N ALA A 164 7.16 -8.75 10.15
CA ALA A 164 8.36 -7.95 10.31
C ALA A 164 8.19 -6.53 9.74
N LEU A 165 7.64 -6.40 8.53
CA LEU A 165 7.38 -5.09 7.89
C LEU A 165 6.32 -4.25 8.60
N LYS A 166 5.37 -4.90 9.29
CA LYS A 166 4.40 -4.22 10.19
C LYS A 166 5.03 -3.72 11.48
N GLY A 167 6.15 -4.30 11.89
CA GLY A 167 6.85 -4.00 13.14
C GLY A 167 7.90 -2.90 12.98
N THR A 168 8.99 -3.02 13.73
CA THR A 168 10.16 -2.16 13.57
C THR A 168 11.16 -2.82 12.63
N VAL A 169 11.60 -2.10 11.61
CA VAL A 169 12.62 -2.54 10.66
C VAL A 169 13.97 -1.86 10.91
N ALA A 170 15.03 -2.37 10.31
CA ALA A 170 16.33 -1.72 10.35
C ALA A 170 16.28 -0.36 9.62
N ALA A 171 17.19 0.56 9.97
CA ALA A 171 17.24 1.88 9.36
C ALA A 171 17.39 1.85 7.83
N GLY A 172 18.02 0.81 7.28
CA GLY A 172 18.15 0.62 5.83
C GLY A 172 16.85 0.18 5.13
N ASP A 173 15.84 -0.26 5.87
CA ASP A 173 14.59 -0.84 5.36
C ASP A 173 13.39 0.11 5.55
N THR A 174 13.60 1.31 6.08
CA THR A 174 12.50 2.24 6.40
C THR A 174 11.73 2.68 5.16
N THR A 175 12.41 2.83 4.02
CA THR A 175 11.76 3.18 2.74
C THR A 175 10.85 2.05 2.28
N ALA A 176 11.35 0.81 2.27
CA ALA A 176 10.56 -0.36 1.89
C ALA A 176 9.37 -0.56 2.84
N GLN A 177 9.57 -0.31 4.15
CA GLN A 177 8.48 -0.31 5.12
C GLN A 177 7.42 0.76 4.80
N GLN A 178 7.81 1.98 4.42
CA GLN A 178 6.86 3.02 4.03
C GLN A 178 6.07 2.62 2.78
N HIS A 179 6.73 2.05 1.77
CA HIS A 179 6.06 1.54 0.58
C HIS A 179 5.10 0.38 0.90
N PHE A 180 5.50 -0.53 1.80
CA PHE A 180 4.62 -1.60 2.30
C PHE A 180 3.40 -1.02 3.03
N GLN A 181 3.58 -0.02 3.90
CA GLN A 181 2.49 0.63 4.62
C GLN A 181 1.51 1.32 3.67
N ALA A 182 2.01 2.03 2.65
CA ALA A 182 1.19 2.62 1.61
C ALA A 182 0.41 1.56 0.82
N ALA A 183 1.08 0.44 0.46
CA ALA A 183 0.46 -0.66 -0.28
C ALA A 183 -0.57 -1.46 0.53
N THR A 184 -0.56 -1.38 1.86
CA THR A 184 -1.45 -2.14 2.76
C THR A 184 -2.47 -1.26 3.47
N HIS A 185 -2.60 0.00 3.06
CA HIS A 185 -3.59 0.90 3.61
C HIS A 185 -5.00 0.51 3.16
N VAL A 186 -5.88 0.27 4.14
CA VAL A 186 -7.28 -0.09 3.92
C VAL A 186 -8.13 1.15 4.11
N TRP A 187 -8.39 1.86 3.00
CA TRP A 187 -9.28 3.01 3.00
C TRP A 187 -10.66 2.61 3.52
N GLN A 188 -11.12 3.30 4.56
CA GLN A 188 -12.49 3.20 5.07
C GLN A 188 -13.43 4.13 4.28
N PRO A 189 -14.74 3.84 4.26
CA PRO A 189 -15.71 4.77 3.73
C PRO A 189 -15.63 6.13 4.46
N GLY A 190 -15.12 7.16 3.78
CA GLY A 190 -15.09 8.54 4.29
C GLY A 190 -13.77 9.02 4.91
N GLU A 191 -12.65 8.30 4.76
CA GLU A 191 -11.29 8.77 5.13
C GLU A 191 -10.72 9.80 4.15
#